data_AF-A0A1W9TRJ6-F1
#
_entry.id   AF-A0A1W9TRJ6-F1
#
_cell.length_a   1.000
_cell.length_b   1.000
_cell.length_c   1.000
_cell.angle_alpha   90.00
_cell.angle_beta   90.00
_cell.angle_gamma   90.00
#
_symmetry.space_group_name_H-M   'P 1'
#
loop_
_entity.id
_entity.type
_entity.pdbx_description
1 polymer ?
#
loop_
_entity_poly.entity_id
_entity_poly.type
_entity_poly.pdbx_seq_one_letter_code
_entity_poly.pdbx_strand_id
1 'polypeptide(L)' 'NLNKEVAAYKQAIRIAPDFVPAHFNMGVFYLNAGRKDAALEEYKILKKLHKKTAGKLFDMIYK' A
#
# COMPACT_ATOMS: atom_id res chain seq x y z
N ASN A 1 -0.48 -17.58 -0.08
CA ASN A 1 -1.18 -17.50 1.23
C ASN A 1 -1.40 -16.04 1.61
N LEU A 2 -2.54 -15.49 1.19
CA LEU A 2 -2.90 -14.05 1.29
C LEU A 2 -2.80 -13.49 2.72
N ASN A 3 -3.01 -14.31 3.75
CA ASN A 3 -3.01 -13.87 5.14
C ASN A 3 -1.61 -13.57 5.71
N LYS A 4 -0.56 -14.21 5.19
CA LYS A 4 0.81 -14.06 5.73
C LYS A 4 1.46 -12.75 5.30
N GLU A 5 1.26 -12.34 4.05
CA GLU A 5 1.83 -11.09 3.51
C GLU A 5 1.22 -9.85 4.16
N VAL A 6 -0.11 -9.84 4.33
CA VAL A 6 -0.80 -8.75 5.04
C VAL A 6 -0.33 -8.64 6.48
N ALA A 7 -0.11 -9.77 7.18
CA ALA A 7 0.40 -9.76 8.54
C ALA A 7 1.82 -9.15 8.60
N ALA A 8 2.69 -9.48 7.65
CA ALA A 8 4.04 -8.94 7.58
C ALA A 8 4.03 -7.42 7.32
N TYR A 9 3.21 -6.93 6.38
CA TYR A 9 3.10 -5.50 6.11
C TYR A 9 2.50 -4.74 7.29
N LYS A 10 1.46 -5.28 7.93
CA LYS A 10 0.88 -4.68 9.15
C LYS A 10 1.89 -4.58 10.28
N GLN A 11 2.72 -5.61 10.47
CA GLN A 11 3.79 -5.56 11.47
C GLN A 11 4.86 -4.51 11.11
N ALA A 12 5.25 -4.43 9.84
CA ALA A 12 6.19 -3.41 9.39
C ALA A 12 5.64 -2.00 9.63
N ILE A 13 4.37 -1.75 9.30
CA ILE A 13 3.69 -0.46 9.53
C ILE A 13 3.55 -0.15 11.03
N ARG A 14 3.33 -1.17 11.87
CA ARG A 14 3.28 -1.00 13.33
C ARG A 14 4.62 -0.54 13.90
N ILE A 15 5.73 -1.01 13.34
CA ILE A 15 7.09 -0.67 13.79
C ILE A 15 7.54 0.66 13.18
N ALA A 16 7.25 0.88 11.91
CA ALA A 16 7.64 2.05 11.13
C ALA A 16 6.46 2.51 10.26
N PRO A 17 5.58 3.39 10.79
CA PRO A 17 4.39 3.87 10.09
C PRO A 17 4.67 4.71 8.84
N ASP A 18 5.92 5.13 8.63
CA ASP A 18 6.39 5.90 7.48
C ASP A 18 7.17 5.03 6.47
N PHE A 19 7.23 3.71 6.69
CA PHE A 19 7.98 2.80 5.84
C PHE A 19 7.30 2.63 4.47
N VAL A 20 7.70 3.48 3.54
CA VAL A 20 7.18 3.60 2.16
C VAL A 20 7.01 2.24 1.45
N PRO A 21 7.97 1.29 1.50
CA PRO A 21 7.82 0.00 0.85
C PRO A 21 6.65 -0.84 1.39
N ALA A 22 6.36 -0.79 2.70
CA ALA A 22 5.25 -1.55 3.27
C ALA A 22 3.90 -1.02 2.80
N HIS A 23 3.71 0.30 2.79
CA HIS A 23 2.48 0.92 2.27
C HIS A 23 2.29 0.65 0.77
N PHE A 24 3.35 0.75 -0.03
CA PHE A 24 3.28 0.46 -1.46
C PHE A 24 2.90 -1.00 -1.74
N ASN A 25 3.58 -1.94 -1.09
CA ASN A 25 3.30 -3.37 -1.29
C ASN A 25 1.92 -3.76 -0.76
N MET A 26 1.46 -3.16 0.34
CA MET A 26 0.10 -3.38 0.83
C MET A 26 -0.96 -2.81 -0.13
N GLY A 27 -0.68 -1.67 -0.77
CA GLY A 27 -1.53 -1.10 -1.82
C GLY A 27 -1.63 -2.01 -3.04
N VAL A 28 -0.50 -2.52 -3.55
CA VAL A 28 -0.45 -3.49 -4.65
C VAL A 28 -1.19 -4.78 -4.28
N PHE A 29 -1.00 -5.27 -3.06
CA PHE A 29 -1.71 -6.44 -2.55
C PHE A 29 -3.23 -6.25 -2.57
N TYR A 30 -3.73 -5.11 -2.07
CA TYR A 30 -5.16 -4.81 -2.10
C TYR A 30 -5.70 -4.71 -3.53
N LEU A 31 -4.92 -4.14 -4.44
CA LEU A 31 -5.25 -4.07 -5.87
C LEU A 31 -5.41 -5.47 -6.47
N ASN A 32 -4.46 -6.37 -6.23
CA ASN A 32 -4.50 -7.76 -6.69
C ASN A 32 -5.69 -8.54 -6.08
N ALA A 33 -6.15 -8.14 -4.90
CA ALA A 33 -7.33 -8.70 -4.25
C ALA A 33 -8.66 -8.07 -4.70
N GLY A 34 -8.65 -7.16 -5.69
CA GLY A 34 -9.84 -6.43 -6.16
C GLY A 34 -10.34 -5.35 -5.20
N ARG A 35 -9.59 -5.05 -4.14
CA ARG A 35 -9.94 -4.11 -3.07
C ARG A 35 -9.41 -2.71 -3.39
N LYS A 36 -9.95 -2.09 -4.44
CA LYS A 36 -9.49 -0.76 -4.90
C LYS A 36 -9.56 0.32 -3.82
N ASP A 37 -10.62 0.34 -2.98
CA ASP A 37 -10.75 1.32 -1.89
C ASP A 37 -9.61 1.21 -0.86
N ALA A 38 -9.20 -0.02 -0.53
CA ALA A 38 -8.10 -0.24 0.42
C ALA A 38 -6.75 0.15 -0.18
N ALA A 39 -6.54 -0.07 -1.49
CA ALA A 39 -5.37 0.45 -2.20
C ALA A 39 -5.35 1.99 -2.23
N LEU A 40 -6.52 2.64 -2.32
CA LEU A 40 -6.62 4.09 -2.28
C LEU A 40 -6.25 4.69 -0.92
N GLU A 41 -6.54 3.99 0.19
CA GLU A 41 -6.07 4.39 1.52
C GLU A 41 -4.53 4.37 1.60
N GLU A 42 -3.89 3.33 1.08
CA GLU A 42 -2.42 3.27 1.00
C GLU A 42 -1.84 4.38 0.11
N TYR A 43 -2.51 4.72 -0.99
CA TYR A 43 -2.17 5.87 -1.81
C TYR A 43 -2.20 7.19 -1.02
N LYS A 44 -3.25 7.42 -0.21
CA LYS A 44 -3.37 8.66 0.59
C LYS A 44 -2.23 8.78 1.60
N ILE A 45 -1.80 7.67 2.19
CA ILE A 45 -0.65 7.63 3.10
C ILE A 45 0.63 7.94 2.31
N LEU A 46 0.88 7.22 1.21
CA LEU A 46 2.05 7.43 0.36
C LEU A 46 2.14 8.84 -0.20
N LYS A 47 1.01 9.51 -0.47
CA LYS A 47 0.99 10.90 -0.93
C LYS A 47 1.63 11.86 0.07
N LYS A 48 1.53 11.56 1.37
CA LYS A 48 2.17 12.32 2.46
C LYS A 48 3.64 11.94 2.62
N LEU A 49 3.98 10.65 2.48
CA LEU A 49 5.33 10.14 2.72
C LEU A 49 6.27 10.31 1.52
N HIS A 50 5.82 9.93 0.33
CA HIS A 50 6.64 9.86 -0.87
C HIS A 50 5.80 9.96 -2.16
N LYS A 51 5.64 11.20 -2.66
CA LYS A 51 4.77 11.53 -3.81
C LYS A 51 5.03 10.69 -5.06
N LYS A 52 6.28 10.37 -5.38
CA LYS A 52 6.64 9.55 -6.55
C LYS A 52 6.09 8.12 -6.43
N THR A 53 6.15 7.53 -5.25
CA THR A 53 5.61 6.18 -5.00
C THR A 53 4.08 6.21 -4.97
N ALA A 54 3.48 7.27 -4.43
CA ALA A 54 2.05 7.48 -4.49
C ALA A 54 1.54 7.54 -5.94
N GLY A 55 2.22 8.29 -6.82
CA GLY A 55 1.88 8.36 -8.24
C GLY A 55 1.88 6.99 -8.91
N LYS A 56 2.91 6.17 -8.66
CA LYS A 56 2.96 4.80 -9.18
C LYS A 56 1.77 3.96 -8.74
N LEU A 57 1.40 3.99 -7.46
CA LEU A 57 0.26 3.23 -6.97
C LEU A 57 -1.07 3.77 -7.52
N PHE A 58 -1.21 5.09 -7.64
CA PHE A 58 -2.38 5.72 -8.25
C PHE A 58 -2.57 5.25 -9.70
N ASP A 59 -1.50 5.27 -10.49
CA ASP A 59 -1.53 4.78 -11.88
C ASP A 59 -1.97 3.31 -11.94
N MET A 60 -1.59 2.47 -10.97
CA MET A 60 -2.03 1.07 -10.90
C MET A 60 -3.51 0.91 -10.55
N ILE A 61 -4.09 1.82 -9.74
CA ILE A 61 -5.49 1.74 -9.29
C ILE A 61 -6.47 2.06 -10.44
N TYR A 62 -6.07 3.01 -11.30
CA TYR A 62 -6.90 3.59 -12.35
C TYR A 62 -6.52 3.16 -13.78
N LYS A 63 -5.47 2.36 -13.95
CA LYS A 63 -5.28 1.54 -15.16
C LYS A 63 -6.27 0.38 -15.19
#